data_AF-A0A7J2TAG7-F1
#
_entry.id   AF-A0A7J2TAG7-F1
#
_cell.length_a   1.000
_cell.length_b   1.000
_cell.length_c   1.000
_cell.angle_alpha   90.00
_cell.angle_beta   90.00
_cell.angle_gamma   90.00
#
_symmetry.space_group_name_H-M   'P 1'
#
loop_
_entity.id
_entity.type
_entity.pdbx_description
1 polymer ?
#
loop_
_entity_poly.entity_id
_entity_poly.type
_entity_poly.pdbx_seq_one_letter_code
_entity_poly.pdbx_strand_id
1 'polypeptide(L)'
;MVENVYVNCLSAEGKPFANFMVIARPAVIAMPVKENIKRMYEIFTQLSSKGIADADFRRNTVYIKGNDQEVADQLNRSKAAFVSDKRDIIKLEVSGDLNVIRTLFYRALSRYAEKKGFRSLESKRRGKQRRLLPLGLNLDFLMEQGLAIRMNEDLIVYRGLYVLLEVFDSGKAVLWVDLYSPIVKLPEQRPLSPREAKLLGLKDAYTSYIPTPIERLELTNKLLKLLCSNHKLNVIFADGDTISFTCTFSMLRVIKEV
;
A
#
# COMPACT_ATOMS: atom_id res chain seq x y z
N MET A 1 -8.31 15.09 -34.43
CA MET A 1 -7.10 15.61 -33.73
C MET A 1 -6.61 14.53 -32.77
N VAL A 2 -5.30 14.21 -32.72
CA VAL A 2 -4.78 13.16 -31.83
C VAL A 2 -4.27 13.80 -30.54
N GLU A 3 -4.82 13.39 -29.40
CA GLU A 3 -4.41 13.85 -28.06
C GLU A 3 -3.72 12.69 -27.32
N ASN A 4 -2.55 12.95 -26.74
CA ASN A 4 -1.86 11.96 -25.92
C ASN A 4 -2.22 12.18 -24.45
N VAL A 5 -2.80 11.17 -23.81
CA VAL A 5 -3.19 11.21 -22.41
C VAL A 5 -2.36 10.21 -21.62
N TYR A 6 -1.65 10.69 -20.59
CA TYR A 6 -0.96 9.81 -19.66
C TYR A 6 -1.97 9.12 -18.75
N VAL A 7 -1.83 7.81 -18.63
CA VAL A 7 -2.57 7.00 -17.66
C VAL A 7 -1.63 6.71 -16.51
N ASN A 8 -1.99 7.17 -15.31
CA ASN A 8 -1.18 6.97 -14.11
C ASN A 8 -1.31 5.52 -13.59
N CYS A 9 -0.91 4.55 -14.41
CA CYS A 9 -0.85 3.15 -14.06
C CYS A 9 0.53 2.58 -14.38
N LEU A 10 1.00 1.70 -13.50
CA LEU A 10 2.20 0.91 -13.70
C LEU A 10 1.77 -0.49 -14.11
N SER A 11 2.29 -0.99 -15.21
CA SER A 11 1.99 -2.35 -15.68
C SER A 11 2.87 -3.35 -14.96
N ALA A 12 2.28 -4.44 -14.48
CA ALA A 12 3.05 -5.56 -13.96
C ALA A 12 3.76 -6.31 -15.10
N GLU A 13 4.97 -6.79 -14.84
CA GLU A 13 5.70 -7.65 -15.77
C GLU A 13 5.07 -9.05 -15.80
N GLY A 14 4.62 -9.50 -16.97
CA GLY A 14 4.04 -10.84 -17.15
C GLY A 14 2.64 -11.02 -16.52
N LYS A 15 2.43 -12.16 -15.86
CA LYS A 15 1.16 -12.57 -15.22
C LYS A 15 1.40 -12.99 -13.76
N PRO A 16 1.85 -12.07 -12.90
CA PRO A 16 2.38 -12.42 -11.58
C PRO A 16 1.36 -13.05 -10.63
N PHE A 17 0.06 -12.89 -10.90
CA PHE A 17 -1.01 -13.44 -10.07
C PHE A 17 -1.66 -14.70 -10.65
N ALA A 18 -1.18 -15.23 -11.79
CA ALA A 18 -1.77 -16.41 -12.41
C ALA A 18 -1.58 -17.69 -11.58
N ASN A 19 -0.48 -17.77 -10.82
CA ASN A 19 -0.14 -18.91 -9.95
C ASN A 19 0.24 -18.39 -8.57
N PHE A 20 -0.61 -17.55 -7.97
CA PHE A 20 -0.33 -16.95 -6.67
C PHE A 20 -0.54 -17.97 -5.55
N MET A 21 0.52 -18.71 -5.22
CA MET A 21 0.53 -19.73 -4.18
C MET A 21 0.69 -19.11 -2.79
N VAL A 22 0.01 -19.66 -1.79
CA VAL A 22 0.17 -19.30 -0.37
C VAL A 22 0.08 -20.53 0.50
N ILE A 23 0.61 -20.43 1.71
CA ILE A 23 0.37 -21.41 2.77
C ILE A 23 -0.93 -21.04 3.49
N ALA A 24 -1.86 -21.98 3.61
CA ALA A 24 -3.11 -21.83 4.33
C ALA A 24 -3.09 -22.67 5.61
N ARG A 25 -3.41 -22.04 6.74
CA ARG A 25 -3.56 -22.72 8.03
C ARG A 25 -4.92 -22.38 8.64
N PRO A 26 -5.77 -23.37 8.95
CA PRO A 26 -6.99 -23.13 9.70
C PRO A 26 -6.68 -22.48 11.05
N ALA A 27 -7.47 -21.48 11.43
CA ALA A 27 -7.30 -20.77 12.69
C ALA A 27 -8.62 -20.28 13.26
N VAL A 28 -8.71 -20.26 14.59
CA VAL A 28 -9.86 -19.77 15.34
C VAL A 28 -9.41 -18.62 16.24
N ILE A 29 -10.07 -17.46 16.13
CA ILE A 29 -9.79 -16.32 16.99
C ILE A 29 -10.18 -16.63 18.44
N ALA A 30 -9.27 -16.39 19.38
CA ALA A 30 -9.56 -16.55 20.80
C ALA A 30 -10.50 -15.45 21.32
N MET A 31 -11.25 -15.73 22.39
CA MET A 31 -12.05 -14.70 23.07
C MET A 31 -11.15 -13.75 23.88
N PRO A 32 -11.45 -12.43 23.92
CA PRO A 32 -12.51 -11.73 23.20
C PRO A 32 -12.12 -11.41 21.72
N VAL A 33 -13.03 -11.69 20.79
CA VAL A 33 -12.73 -11.70 19.34
C VAL A 33 -12.26 -10.35 18.81
N LYS A 34 -12.85 -9.23 19.25
CA LYS A 34 -12.58 -7.91 18.68
C LYS A 34 -11.15 -7.46 18.96
N GLU A 35 -10.71 -7.61 20.20
CA GLU A 35 -9.38 -7.26 20.68
C GLU A 35 -8.34 -8.20 20.07
N ASN A 36 -8.63 -9.50 20.02
CA ASN A 36 -7.70 -10.49 19.48
C ASN A 36 -7.56 -10.42 17.95
N ILE A 37 -8.59 -10.00 17.20
CA ILE A 37 -8.41 -9.65 15.79
C ILE A 37 -7.45 -8.47 15.66
N LYS A 38 -7.60 -7.41 16.48
CA LYS A 38 -6.69 -6.26 16.41
C LYS A 38 -5.25 -6.71 16.67
N ARG A 39 -5.03 -7.48 17.74
CA ARG A 39 -3.73 -8.04 18.10
C ARG A 39 -3.13 -8.93 17.00
N MET A 40 -3.95 -9.77 16.37
CA MET A 40 -3.52 -10.59 15.24
C MET A 40 -2.99 -9.74 14.08
N TYR A 41 -3.70 -8.68 13.70
CA TYR A 41 -3.25 -7.82 12.61
C TYR A 41 -2.01 -6.99 12.99
N GLU A 42 -1.85 -6.62 14.27
CA GLU A 42 -0.62 -6.02 14.79
C GLU A 42 0.56 -7.00 14.65
N ILE A 43 0.38 -8.28 14.99
CA ILE A 43 1.39 -9.35 14.79
C ILE A 43 1.73 -9.49 13.31
N PHE A 44 0.73 -9.55 12.42
CA PHE A 44 0.98 -9.63 10.97
C PHE A 44 1.76 -8.42 10.45
N THR A 45 1.49 -7.21 10.96
CA THR A 45 2.24 -6.01 10.58
C THR A 45 3.68 -6.08 11.08
N GLN A 46 3.93 -6.56 12.30
CA GLN A 46 5.28 -6.74 12.84
C GLN A 46 6.09 -7.80 12.09
N LEU A 47 5.47 -8.93 11.74
CA LEU A 47 6.14 -9.99 10.96
C LEU A 47 6.44 -9.52 9.54
N SER A 48 5.50 -8.79 8.93
CA SER A 48 5.68 -8.19 7.62
C SER A 48 6.80 -7.16 7.62
N SER A 49 6.90 -6.25 8.59
CA SER A 49 7.96 -5.23 8.60
C SER A 49 9.35 -5.84 8.78
N LYS A 50 9.46 -6.95 9.53
CA LYS A 50 10.69 -7.74 9.68
C LYS A 50 11.02 -8.61 8.45
N GLY A 51 10.12 -8.69 7.47
CA GLY A 51 10.29 -9.55 6.30
C GLY A 51 10.18 -11.05 6.61
N ILE A 52 9.52 -11.42 7.70
CA ILE A 52 9.36 -12.81 8.14
C ILE A 52 8.17 -13.47 7.44
N ALA A 53 7.03 -12.78 7.43
CA ALA A 53 5.81 -13.27 6.80
C ALA A 53 4.86 -12.13 6.42
N ASP A 54 4.23 -12.24 5.25
CA ASP A 54 3.07 -11.47 4.84
C ASP A 54 1.83 -12.34 5.06
N ALA A 55 0.89 -11.89 5.88
CA ALA A 55 -0.27 -12.71 6.28
C ALA A 55 -1.61 -11.95 6.24
N ASP A 56 -2.68 -12.70 5.95
CA ASP A 56 -4.07 -12.24 6.08
C ASP A 56 -4.92 -13.32 6.77
N PHE A 57 -5.99 -12.90 7.46
CA PHE A 57 -6.94 -13.82 8.08
C PHE A 57 -8.33 -13.63 7.50
N ARG A 58 -8.89 -14.71 6.94
CA ARG A 58 -10.22 -14.75 6.33
C ARG A 58 -10.85 -16.12 6.48
N ARG A 59 -12.15 -16.18 6.78
CA ARG A 59 -12.93 -17.43 6.82
C ARG A 59 -12.24 -18.52 7.64
N ASN A 60 -11.83 -18.18 8.88
CA ASN A 60 -11.14 -19.10 9.80
C ASN A 60 -9.86 -19.72 9.23
N THR A 61 -9.17 -19.00 8.34
CA THR A 61 -7.92 -19.43 7.71
C THR A 61 -6.95 -18.26 7.69
N VAL A 62 -5.70 -18.52 8.08
CA VAL A 62 -4.57 -17.61 7.89
C VAL A 62 -3.88 -17.99 6.58
N TYR A 63 -3.77 -17.04 5.66
CA TYR A 63 -3.08 -17.16 4.39
C TYR A 63 -1.74 -16.46 4.49
N ILE A 64 -0.66 -17.14 4.11
CA ILE A 64 0.70 -16.74 4.46
C ILE A 64 1.61 -16.84 3.23
N LYS A 65 2.40 -15.79 3.01
CA LYS A 65 3.65 -15.83 2.24
C LYS A 65 4.83 -15.62 3.19
N GLY A 66 5.79 -16.52 3.20
CA GLY A 66 6.93 -16.51 4.13
C GLY A 66 6.83 -17.61 5.20
N ASN A 67 7.42 -17.35 6.37
CA ASN A 67 7.55 -18.35 7.44
C ASN A 67 6.21 -18.56 8.17
N ASP A 68 5.48 -19.63 7.82
CA ASP A 68 4.17 -19.93 8.40
C ASP A 68 4.24 -20.46 9.83
N GLN A 69 5.35 -21.11 10.20
CA GLN A 69 5.52 -21.60 11.56
C GLN A 69 5.68 -20.45 12.55
N GLU A 70 6.48 -19.43 12.21
CA GLU A 70 6.63 -18.25 13.07
C GLU A 70 5.29 -17.49 13.21
N VAL A 71 4.47 -17.44 12.16
CA VAL A 71 3.11 -16.88 12.24
C VAL A 71 2.25 -17.67 13.24
N ALA A 72 2.23 -19.01 13.13
CA ALA A 72 1.47 -19.87 14.02
C ALA A 72 1.94 -19.74 15.48
N ASP A 73 3.26 -19.78 15.70
CA ASP A 73 3.89 -19.63 17.01
C ASP A 73 3.53 -18.29 17.67
N GLN A 74 3.64 -17.17 16.94
CA GLN A 74 3.34 -15.85 17.48
C GLN A 74 1.86 -15.73 17.86
N LEU A 75 0.94 -16.21 17.01
CA LEU A 75 -0.50 -16.16 17.27
C LEU A 75 -0.91 -17.03 18.47
N ASN A 76 -0.35 -18.23 18.57
CA ASN A 76 -0.60 -19.16 19.67
C ASN A 76 -0.01 -18.62 20.99
N ARG A 77 1.25 -18.16 20.99
CA ARG A 77 1.92 -17.58 22.17
C ARG A 77 1.22 -16.33 22.66
N SER A 78 0.75 -15.47 21.74
CA SER A 78 0.01 -14.27 22.09
C SER A 78 -1.42 -14.56 22.54
N LYS A 79 -1.91 -15.81 22.39
CA LYS A 79 -3.31 -16.20 22.57
C LYS A 79 -4.28 -15.34 21.74
N ALA A 80 -3.84 -14.85 20.58
CA ALA A 80 -4.72 -14.09 19.69
C ALA A 80 -5.60 -15.02 18.84
N ALA A 81 -5.06 -16.17 18.46
CA ALA A 81 -5.78 -17.23 17.79
C ALA A 81 -5.14 -18.58 18.07
N PHE A 82 -5.94 -19.63 17.95
CA PHE A 82 -5.47 -21.00 17.89
C PHE A 82 -5.29 -21.38 16.43
N VAL A 83 -4.04 -21.61 16.03
CA VAL A 83 -3.68 -21.99 14.65
C VAL A 83 -3.42 -23.49 14.61
N SER A 84 -4.05 -24.17 13.66
CA SER A 84 -3.91 -25.62 13.48
C SER A 84 -2.52 -25.99 12.94
N ASP A 85 -2.07 -27.19 13.28
CA ASP A 85 -0.92 -27.85 12.66
C ASP A 85 -1.20 -28.28 11.21
N LYS A 86 -2.48 -28.36 10.82
CA LYS A 86 -2.83 -28.60 9.42
C LYS A 86 -2.34 -27.44 8.56
N ARG A 87 -1.56 -27.79 7.53
CA ARG A 87 -0.94 -26.88 6.58
C ARG A 87 -1.23 -27.35 5.17
N ASP A 88 -1.84 -26.49 4.37
CA ASP A 88 -2.10 -26.72 2.96
C ASP A 88 -1.37 -25.66 2.12
N ILE A 89 -0.76 -26.06 0.99
CA ILE A 89 -0.26 -25.10 0.00
C ILE A 89 -1.35 -24.97 -1.05
N ILE A 90 -1.92 -23.77 -1.17
CA ILE A 90 -3.05 -23.52 -2.06
C ILE A 90 -2.72 -22.44 -3.08
N LYS A 91 -3.31 -22.58 -4.26
CA LYS A 91 -3.36 -21.53 -5.27
C LYS A 91 -4.57 -20.64 -4.96
N LEU A 92 -4.34 -19.33 -4.85
CA LEU A 92 -5.44 -18.36 -4.71
C LEU A 92 -6.02 -18.03 -6.09
N GLU A 93 -7.34 -18.03 -6.19
CA GLU A 93 -8.06 -17.68 -7.41
C GLU A 93 -8.45 -16.20 -7.41
N VAL A 94 -8.21 -15.48 -8.51
CA VAL A 94 -8.46 -14.03 -8.59
C VAL A 94 -9.94 -13.72 -8.31
N SER A 95 -10.86 -14.51 -8.81
CA SER A 95 -12.31 -14.30 -8.64
C SER A 95 -12.81 -14.48 -7.20
N GLY A 96 -12.18 -15.37 -6.42
CA GLY A 96 -12.59 -15.71 -5.06
C GLY A 96 -11.77 -15.03 -3.96
N ASP A 97 -10.47 -14.85 -4.20
CA ASP A 97 -9.46 -14.57 -3.18
C ASP A 97 -8.77 -13.21 -3.36
N LEU A 98 -9.27 -12.35 -4.26
CA LEU A 98 -8.70 -11.04 -4.57
C LEU A 98 -8.36 -10.19 -3.33
N ASN A 99 -9.17 -10.29 -2.28
CA ASN A 99 -8.94 -9.53 -1.05
C ASN A 99 -7.72 -10.05 -0.29
N VAL A 100 -7.52 -11.37 -0.23
CA VAL A 100 -6.33 -11.98 0.38
C VAL A 100 -5.10 -11.60 -0.43
N ILE A 101 -5.15 -11.78 -1.75
CA ILE A 101 -4.07 -11.39 -2.70
C ILE A 101 -3.67 -9.93 -2.47
N ARG A 102 -4.64 -9.02 -2.46
CA ARG A 102 -4.40 -7.58 -2.24
C ARG A 102 -3.79 -7.31 -0.87
N THR A 103 -4.31 -7.91 0.20
CA THR A 103 -3.76 -7.70 1.55
C THR A 103 -2.29 -8.12 1.62
N LEU A 104 -1.97 -9.31 1.12
CA LEU A 104 -0.59 -9.81 1.06
C LEU A 104 0.30 -8.88 0.24
N PHE A 105 -0.18 -8.46 -0.93
CA PHE A 105 0.55 -7.51 -1.79
C PHE A 105 0.82 -6.18 -1.09
N TYR A 106 -0.18 -5.57 -0.43
CA TYR A 106 0.00 -4.27 0.22
C TYR A 106 0.92 -4.34 1.44
N ARG A 107 0.98 -5.48 2.14
CA ARG A 107 1.96 -5.71 3.21
C ARG A 107 3.39 -5.72 2.66
N ALA A 108 3.63 -6.49 1.59
CA ALA A 108 4.92 -6.52 0.92
C ALA A 108 5.29 -5.14 0.32
N LEU A 109 4.33 -4.44 -0.28
CA LEU A 109 4.52 -3.08 -0.81
C LEU A 109 4.85 -2.08 0.31
N SER A 110 4.18 -2.16 1.46
CA SER A 110 4.44 -1.28 2.59
C SER A 110 5.86 -1.49 3.12
N ARG A 111 6.28 -2.74 3.32
CA ARG A 111 7.68 -3.08 3.69
C ARG A 111 8.67 -2.53 2.66
N TYR A 112 8.39 -2.70 1.36
CA TYR A 112 9.25 -2.15 0.30
C TYR A 112 9.35 -0.62 0.38
N ALA A 113 8.21 0.05 0.51
CA ALA A 113 8.12 1.51 0.55
C ALA A 113 8.83 2.09 1.79
N GLU A 114 8.74 1.43 2.93
CA GLU A 114 9.45 1.81 4.17
C GLU A 114 10.96 1.84 3.98
N LYS A 115 11.53 0.87 3.27
CA LYS A 115 12.96 0.86 2.91
C LYS A 115 13.37 2.03 2.00
N LYS A 116 12.40 2.69 1.36
CA LYS A 116 12.58 3.87 0.51
C LYS A 116 12.23 5.18 1.23
N GLY A 117 12.02 5.14 2.55
CA GLY A 117 11.65 6.32 3.34
C GLY A 117 10.18 6.70 3.27
N PHE A 118 9.31 5.83 2.72
CA PHE A 118 7.87 6.05 2.71
C PHE A 118 7.19 5.33 3.86
N ARG A 119 6.30 6.02 4.58
CA ARG A 119 5.39 5.42 5.55
C ARG A 119 4.07 5.09 4.89
N SER A 120 3.64 3.84 5.03
CA SER A 120 2.28 3.41 4.66
C SER A 120 1.30 3.91 5.72
N LEU A 121 0.28 4.65 5.30
CA LEU A 121 -0.78 5.09 6.20
C LEU A 121 -1.87 4.03 6.26
N GLU A 122 -1.93 3.31 7.38
CA GLU A 122 -3.00 2.38 7.66
C GLU A 122 -4.32 3.14 7.86
N SER A 123 -5.32 2.82 7.02
CA SER A 123 -6.69 3.14 7.38
C SER A 123 -7.10 2.21 8.53
N LYS A 124 -7.76 2.75 9.58
CA LYS A 124 -8.37 1.97 10.67
C LYS A 124 -9.38 0.90 10.20
N ARG A 125 -9.74 0.89 8.91
CA ARG A 125 -10.59 -0.14 8.29
C ARG A 125 -9.70 -1.11 7.49
N ARG A 126 -9.79 -2.40 7.83
CA ARG A 126 -9.08 -3.55 7.24
C ARG A 126 -8.82 -3.37 5.72
N GLY A 127 -7.57 -3.54 5.29
CA GLY A 127 -7.21 -3.71 3.87
C GLY A 127 -7.16 -2.45 3.00
N LYS A 128 -7.09 -1.25 3.59
CA LYS A 128 -6.93 0.02 2.83
C LYS A 128 -5.58 0.71 3.08
N GLN A 129 -4.49 -0.07 3.10
CA GLN A 129 -3.14 0.47 2.94
C GLN A 129 -2.96 0.86 1.46
N ARG A 130 -3.32 2.10 1.14
CA ARG A 130 -3.28 2.62 -0.23
C ARG A 130 -2.55 3.94 -0.31
N ARG A 131 -1.89 4.38 0.75
CA ARG A 131 -1.33 5.73 0.86
C ARG A 131 0.08 5.65 1.38
N LEU A 132 1.03 6.17 0.61
CA LEU A 132 2.45 6.20 0.94
C LEU A 132 2.86 7.66 1.07
N LEU A 133 3.38 8.05 2.24
CA LEU A 133 3.91 9.39 2.47
C LEU A 133 5.43 9.31 2.70
N PRO A 134 6.25 10.21 2.10
CA PRO A 134 7.71 10.18 2.24
C PRO A 134 8.21 10.71 3.60
N LEU A 135 7.60 10.29 4.72
CA LEU A 135 7.87 10.83 6.07
C LEU A 135 9.25 10.43 6.62
N GLY A 136 9.93 9.45 6.02
CA GLY A 136 11.29 9.05 6.38
C GLY A 136 12.37 9.77 5.57
N LEU A 137 11.99 10.67 4.65
CA LEU A 137 12.93 11.49 3.88
C LEU A 137 13.14 12.86 4.55
N ASN A 138 14.27 13.50 4.26
CA ASN A 138 14.60 14.81 4.80
C ASN A 138 13.56 15.87 4.36
N LEU A 139 13.06 16.65 5.31
CA LEU A 139 11.97 17.60 5.09
C LEU A 139 12.35 18.76 4.16
N ASP A 140 13.55 19.32 4.34
CA ASP A 140 14.04 20.44 3.54
C ASP A 140 14.18 20.02 2.07
N PHE A 141 14.75 18.83 1.83
CA PHE A 141 14.78 18.21 0.51
C PHE A 141 13.37 18.07 -0.10
N LEU A 142 12.39 17.59 0.68
CA LEU A 142 11.02 17.48 0.19
C LEU A 142 10.41 18.84 -0.15
N MET A 143 10.70 19.88 0.64
CA MET A 143 10.25 21.25 0.36
C MET A 143 10.88 21.80 -0.92
N GLU A 144 12.19 21.64 -1.10
CA GLU A 144 12.90 22.03 -2.33
C GLU A 144 12.34 21.35 -3.58
N GLN A 145 11.92 20.08 -3.45
CA GLN A 145 11.32 19.32 -4.56
C GLN A 145 9.84 19.66 -4.80
N GLY A 146 9.21 20.49 -3.96
CA GLY A 146 7.76 20.77 -3.97
C GLY A 146 6.90 19.58 -3.49
N LEU A 147 7.52 18.60 -2.85
CA LEU A 147 6.87 17.43 -2.26
C LEU A 147 6.40 17.67 -0.82
N ALA A 148 6.73 18.81 -0.24
CA ALA A 148 6.17 19.30 1.02
C ALA A 148 5.98 20.82 0.96
N ILE A 149 4.90 21.33 1.54
CA ILE A 149 4.61 22.77 1.57
C ILE A 149 4.21 23.16 2.99
N ARG A 150 5.03 24.01 3.63
CA ARG A 150 4.76 24.46 4.99
C ARG A 150 3.57 25.42 5.00
N MET A 151 2.58 25.12 5.83
CA MET A 151 1.41 25.97 6.01
C MET A 151 1.59 26.90 7.21
N ASN A 152 2.08 26.37 8.32
CA ASN A 152 2.43 27.11 9.54
C ASN A 152 3.45 26.31 10.37
N GLU A 153 3.63 26.66 11.65
CA GLU A 153 4.59 25.99 12.52
C GLU A 153 4.29 24.49 12.71
N ASP A 154 3.02 24.11 12.79
CA ASP A 154 2.57 22.75 13.12
C ASP A 154 2.04 21.94 11.94
N LEU A 155 1.72 22.61 10.83
CA LEU A 155 1.01 22.02 9.69
C LEU A 155 1.82 22.12 8.40
N ILE A 156 1.79 21.02 7.67
CA ILE A 156 2.44 20.89 6.37
C ILE A 156 1.57 20.10 5.41
N VAL A 157 1.55 20.48 4.14
CA VAL A 157 0.99 19.65 3.08
C VAL A 157 2.09 18.73 2.57
N TYR A 158 1.97 17.43 2.80
CA TYR A 158 2.86 16.45 2.15
C TYR A 158 2.27 16.03 0.81
N ARG A 159 3.15 15.75 -0.15
CA ARG A 159 2.83 15.02 -1.37
C ARG A 159 3.28 13.57 -1.20
N GLY A 160 2.38 12.64 -1.47
CA GLY A 160 2.63 11.22 -1.46
C GLY A 160 1.84 10.50 -2.53
N LEU A 161 1.80 9.18 -2.45
CA LEU A 161 1.18 8.33 -3.47
C LEU A 161 -0.08 7.66 -2.90
N TYR A 162 -1.18 7.75 -3.64
CA TYR A 162 -2.30 6.84 -3.52
C TYR A 162 -2.11 5.68 -4.50
N VAL A 163 -2.20 4.44 -4.03
CA VAL A 163 -1.94 3.24 -4.83
C VAL A 163 -3.12 2.27 -4.80
N LEU A 164 -3.47 1.70 -5.95
CA LEU A 164 -4.52 0.69 -6.07
C LEU A 164 -4.08 -0.43 -7.03
N LEU A 165 -3.95 -1.64 -6.49
CA LEU A 165 -3.73 -2.85 -7.26
C LEU A 165 -5.03 -3.34 -7.88
N GLU A 166 -5.03 -3.47 -9.20
CA GLU A 166 -6.02 -4.18 -9.99
C GLU A 166 -5.40 -5.45 -10.58
N VAL A 167 -6.09 -6.57 -10.41
CA VAL A 167 -5.67 -7.89 -10.87
C VAL A 167 -6.77 -8.42 -11.77
N PHE A 168 -6.40 -8.85 -12.97
CA PHE A 168 -7.31 -9.43 -13.95
C PHE A 168 -7.34 -10.95 -13.82
N ASP A 169 -8.42 -11.61 -14.27
CA ASP A 169 -8.57 -13.06 -14.20
C ASP A 169 -7.44 -13.82 -14.90
N SER A 170 -6.81 -13.20 -15.90
CA SER A 170 -5.61 -13.74 -16.56
C SER A 170 -4.35 -13.78 -15.69
N GLY A 171 -4.38 -13.25 -14.47
CA GLY A 171 -3.23 -13.06 -13.58
C GLY A 171 -2.36 -11.85 -13.90
N LYS A 172 -2.68 -11.10 -14.97
CA LYS A 172 -2.10 -9.77 -15.22
C LYS A 172 -2.52 -8.79 -14.15
N ALA A 173 -1.76 -7.73 -13.95
CA ALA A 173 -2.11 -6.67 -13.02
C ALA A 173 -1.62 -5.29 -13.44
N VAL A 174 -2.28 -4.27 -12.92
CA VAL A 174 -1.83 -2.88 -12.97
C VAL A 174 -1.87 -2.29 -11.56
N LEU A 175 -0.90 -1.42 -11.29
CA LEU A 175 -0.90 -0.59 -10.09
C LEU A 175 -1.27 0.83 -10.50
N TRP A 176 -2.49 1.24 -10.18
CA TRP A 176 -2.89 2.64 -10.31
C TRP A 176 -2.16 3.45 -9.26
N VAL A 177 -1.58 4.56 -9.67
CA VAL A 177 -0.81 5.46 -8.82
C VAL A 177 -1.35 6.86 -9.02
N ASP A 178 -1.55 7.59 -7.94
CA ASP A 178 -2.07 8.95 -8.03
C ASP A 178 -1.52 9.82 -6.90
N LEU A 179 -1.55 11.14 -7.07
CA LEU A 179 -1.01 12.05 -6.06
C LEU A 179 -1.96 12.14 -4.85
N TYR A 180 -1.42 11.90 -3.67
CA TYR A 180 -2.11 12.08 -2.40
C TYR A 180 -1.50 13.26 -1.64
N SER A 181 -2.33 14.25 -1.29
CA SER A 181 -1.86 15.54 -0.76
C SER A 181 -2.44 15.89 0.61
N PRO A 182 -2.24 15.11 1.68
CA PRO A 182 -2.82 15.43 2.98
C PRO A 182 -2.14 16.62 3.65
N ILE A 183 -2.93 17.35 4.44
CA ILE A 183 -2.40 18.20 5.50
C ILE A 183 -2.01 17.28 6.67
N VAL A 184 -0.78 17.40 7.14
CA VAL A 184 -0.17 16.60 8.20
C VAL A 184 0.17 17.49 9.37
N LYS A 185 -0.14 17.02 10.58
CA LYS A 185 0.38 17.60 11.82
C LYS A 185 1.81 17.12 12.02
N LEU A 186 2.77 18.05 12.02
CA LEU A 186 4.19 17.75 12.17
C LEU A 186 4.50 17.02 13.49
N PRO A 187 4.02 17.46 14.67
CA PRO A 187 4.35 16.80 15.94
C PRO A 187 3.87 15.35 16.01
N GLU A 188 2.72 15.07 15.41
CA GLU A 188 2.09 13.74 15.43
C GLU A 188 2.46 12.87 14.20
N GLN A 189 3.16 13.44 13.20
CA GLN A 189 3.45 12.84 11.89
C GLN A 189 2.26 12.10 11.26
N ARG A 190 1.05 12.67 11.39
CA ARG A 190 -0.17 12.07 10.84
C ARG A 190 -1.02 13.07 10.05
N PRO A 191 -1.76 12.60 9.04
CA PRO A 191 -2.77 13.41 8.40
C PRO A 191 -3.84 13.91 9.36
N LEU A 192 -4.35 15.11 9.09
CA LEU A 192 -5.60 15.59 9.65
C LEU A 192 -6.76 14.73 9.17
N SER A 193 -7.69 14.45 10.09
CA SER A 193 -9.00 13.96 9.69
C SER A 193 -9.82 15.09 9.05
N PRO A 194 -10.82 14.78 8.20
CA PRO A 194 -11.71 15.79 7.64
C PRO A 194 -12.41 16.66 8.69
N ARG A 195 -12.71 16.09 9.87
CA ARG A 195 -13.31 16.82 11.00
C ARG A 195 -12.33 17.84 11.59
N GLU A 196 -11.07 17.44 11.84
CA GLU A 196 -10.04 18.36 12.33
C GLU A 196 -9.76 19.49 11.33
N ALA A 197 -9.62 19.16 10.04
CA ALA A 197 -9.41 20.16 9.00
C ALA A 197 -10.56 21.17 8.93
N LYS A 198 -11.81 20.72 9.11
CA LYS A 198 -12.98 21.60 9.18
C LYS A 198 -12.95 22.51 10.42
N LEU A 199 -12.61 21.97 11.59
CA LEU A 199 -12.52 22.74 12.84
C LEU A 199 -11.44 23.83 12.77
N LEU A 200 -10.35 23.58 12.04
CA LEU A 200 -9.28 24.54 11.81
C LEU A 200 -9.55 25.53 10.66
N GLY A 201 -10.74 25.49 10.03
CA GLY A 201 -11.08 26.39 8.94
C GLY A 201 -10.26 26.17 7.65
N LEU A 202 -9.60 25.03 7.50
CA LEU A 202 -8.61 24.79 6.42
C LEU A 202 -9.23 24.41 5.08
N LYS A 203 -10.56 24.45 4.93
CA LYS A 203 -11.23 23.94 3.72
C LYS A 203 -10.84 24.75 2.48
N ASP A 204 -10.86 26.07 2.59
CA ASP A 204 -10.55 26.97 1.47
C ASP A 204 -9.05 27.16 1.30
N ALA A 205 -8.27 27.09 2.38
CA ALA A 205 -6.82 27.02 2.30
C ALA A 205 -6.37 25.73 1.60
N TYR A 206 -7.07 24.60 1.79
CA TYR A 206 -6.67 23.32 1.18
C TYR A 206 -6.80 23.32 -0.34
N THR A 207 -7.79 24.01 -0.90
CA THR A 207 -8.01 24.03 -2.36
C THR A 207 -6.88 24.74 -3.10
N SER A 208 -6.23 25.74 -2.50
CA SER A 208 -5.06 26.39 -3.10
C SER A 208 -3.83 25.49 -3.18
N TYR A 209 -3.79 24.39 -2.40
CA TYR A 209 -2.72 23.39 -2.47
C TYR A 209 -3.06 22.21 -3.39
N ILE A 210 -4.20 22.22 -4.09
CA ILE A 210 -4.54 21.18 -5.07
C ILE A 210 -3.79 21.51 -6.38
N PRO A 211 -2.84 20.67 -6.81
CA PRO A 211 -2.10 20.93 -8.04
C PRO A 211 -2.99 20.74 -9.27
N THR A 212 -2.65 21.45 -10.33
CA THR A 212 -3.21 21.24 -11.68
C THR A 212 -2.89 19.83 -12.20
N PRO A 213 -3.60 19.33 -13.23
CA PRO A 213 -3.31 17.99 -13.78
C PRO A 213 -1.85 17.79 -14.23
N ILE A 214 -1.22 18.82 -14.80
CA ILE A 214 0.18 18.77 -15.26
C ILE A 214 1.13 18.68 -14.05
N GLU A 215 0.98 19.59 -13.09
CA GLU A 215 1.79 19.56 -11.85
C GLU A 215 1.58 18.24 -11.09
N ARG A 216 0.36 17.70 -11.10
CA ARG A 216 0.04 16.42 -10.47
C ARG A 216 0.84 15.28 -11.10
N LEU A 217 0.94 15.25 -12.43
CA LEU A 217 1.77 14.28 -13.16
C LEU A 217 3.26 14.43 -12.80
N GLU A 218 3.77 15.67 -12.79
CA GLU A 218 5.17 15.96 -12.43
C GLU A 218 5.51 15.54 -11.01
N LEU A 219 4.68 15.90 -10.02
CA LEU A 219 4.86 15.54 -8.62
C LEU A 219 4.76 14.03 -8.42
N THR A 220 3.84 13.36 -9.12
CA THR A 220 3.73 11.89 -9.07
C THR A 220 4.99 11.24 -9.64
N ASN A 221 5.53 11.74 -10.76
CA ASN A 221 6.79 11.26 -11.33
C ASN A 221 7.98 11.49 -10.39
N LYS A 222 8.06 12.65 -9.70
CA LYS A 222 9.08 12.89 -8.67
C LYS A 222 9.00 11.86 -7.55
N LEU A 223 7.81 11.57 -7.05
CA LEU A 223 7.59 10.54 -6.01
C LEU A 223 7.94 9.13 -6.50
N LEU A 224 7.59 8.79 -7.74
CA LEU A 224 7.96 7.50 -8.33
C LEU A 224 9.48 7.35 -8.52
N LYS A 225 10.20 8.43 -8.84
CA LYS A 225 11.68 8.40 -8.89
C LYS A 225 12.29 8.08 -7.52
N LEU A 226 11.67 8.53 -6.43
CA LEU A 226 12.13 8.21 -5.06
C LEU A 226 11.77 6.77 -4.66
N LEU A 227 10.61 6.27 -5.09
CA LEU A 227 10.12 4.93 -4.71
C LEU A 227 10.74 3.81 -5.57
N CYS A 228 10.89 4.01 -6.87
CA CYS A 228 11.35 3.00 -7.82
C CYS A 228 12.88 2.94 -7.91
N SER A 229 13.42 1.85 -8.42
CA SER A 229 14.85 1.69 -8.71
C SER A 229 15.02 1.11 -10.11
N ASN A 230 15.89 1.72 -10.92
CA ASN A 230 16.10 1.33 -12.32
C ASN A 230 14.78 1.21 -13.11
N HIS A 231 13.88 2.20 -12.94
CA HIS A 231 12.55 2.22 -13.54
C HIS A 231 11.64 1.03 -13.18
N LYS A 232 11.93 0.32 -12.10
CA LYS A 232 11.10 -0.79 -11.60
C LYS A 232 10.67 -0.60 -10.16
N LEU A 233 9.46 -1.07 -9.86
CA LEU A 233 8.95 -1.27 -8.52
C LEU A 233 8.91 -2.78 -8.26
N ASN A 234 9.88 -3.28 -7.49
CA ASN A 234 10.03 -4.70 -7.19
C ASN A 234 9.45 -4.99 -5.81
N VAL A 235 8.20 -5.45 -5.75
CA VAL A 235 7.54 -5.84 -4.51
C VAL A 235 7.94 -7.28 -4.18
N ILE A 236 8.79 -7.45 -3.17
CA ILE A 236 9.31 -8.75 -2.72
C ILE A 236 8.52 -9.21 -1.50
N PHE A 237 7.85 -10.36 -1.61
CA PHE A 237 7.17 -11.04 -0.52
C PHE A 237 8.15 -11.69 0.45
N ALA A 238 7.68 -12.04 1.65
CA ALA A 238 8.54 -12.63 2.68
C ALA A 238 9.05 -14.05 2.36
N ASP A 239 8.45 -14.75 1.39
CA ASP A 239 8.98 -16.01 0.83
C ASP A 239 10.01 -15.81 -0.29
N GLY A 240 10.29 -14.56 -0.68
CA GLY A 240 11.21 -14.21 -1.76
C GLY A 240 10.55 -14.05 -3.13
N ASP A 241 9.27 -14.41 -3.28
CA ASP A 241 8.54 -14.15 -4.52
C ASP A 241 8.53 -12.65 -4.83
N THR A 242 8.72 -12.30 -6.11
CA THR A 242 8.81 -10.90 -6.52
C THR A 242 7.78 -10.58 -7.58
N ILE A 243 7.09 -9.46 -7.41
CA ILE A 243 6.24 -8.84 -8.43
C ILE A 243 6.85 -7.51 -8.84
N SER A 244 7.20 -7.42 -10.12
CA SER A 244 7.79 -6.23 -10.71
C SER A 244 6.76 -5.43 -11.50
N PHE A 245 6.75 -4.11 -11.30
CA PHE A 245 6.01 -3.17 -12.15
C PHE A 245 6.98 -2.22 -12.83
N THR A 246 6.69 -1.87 -14.09
CA THR A 246 7.43 -0.84 -14.82
C THR A 246 6.99 0.55 -14.35
N CYS A 247 7.92 1.35 -13.83
CA CYS A 247 7.67 2.70 -13.31
C CYS A 247 7.70 3.76 -14.42
N THR A 248 6.89 3.54 -15.46
CA THR A 248 6.65 4.48 -16.54
C THR A 248 5.17 4.50 -16.84
N PHE A 249 4.58 5.70 -16.90
CA PHE A 249 3.17 5.82 -17.24
C PHE A 249 2.92 5.51 -18.71
N SER A 250 1.83 4.78 -18.95
CA SER A 250 1.38 4.48 -20.30
C SER A 250 0.77 5.73 -20.94
N MET A 251 1.01 5.92 -22.23
CA MET A 251 0.33 6.95 -23.02
C MET A 251 -0.79 6.32 -23.84
N LEU A 252 -2.00 6.84 -23.71
CA LEU A 252 -3.11 6.55 -24.60
C LEU A 252 -3.17 7.63 -25.69
N ARG A 253 -3.34 7.18 -26.94
CA ARG A 253 -3.66 8.06 -28.07
C ARG A 253 -5.17 8.13 -28.20
N VAL A 254 -5.74 9.31 -27.93
CA VAL A 254 -7.16 9.57 -28.10
C VAL A 254 -7.36 10.24 -29.46
N ILE A 255 -8.13 9.60 -30.33
CA ILE A 255 -8.52 10.17 -31.62
C ILE A 255 -9.82 10.92 -31.39
N LYS A 256 -9.80 12.26 -31.48
CA LYS A 256 -11.03 13.04 -31.52
C LYS A 256 -11.65 12.91 -32.92
N GLU A 257 -12.79 12.23 -33.00
CA GLU A 257 -13.72 12.36 -34.12
C GLU A 257 -14.25 13.80 -34.13
N VAL A 258 -14.20 14.42 -35.31
CA VAL A 258 -14.67 15.79 -35.56
C VAL A 258 -16.12 15.74 -35.99
#